data_AF-A0A179BMM1-F1
#
_entry.id   AF-A0A179BMM1-F1
#
_cell.length_a   1.000
_cell.length_b   1.000
_cell.length_c   1.000
_cell.angle_alpha   90.00
_cell.angle_beta   90.00
_cell.angle_gamma   90.00
#
_symmetry.space_group_name_H-M   'P 1'
#
loop_
_entity.id
_entity.type
_entity.pdbx_description
1 polymer ?
#
loop_
_entity_poly.entity_id
_entity_poly.type
_entity_poly.pdbx_seq_one_letter_code
_entity_poly.pdbx_strand_id
1 'polypeptide(L)'
;MDISIIDTCLADYFPGCDTPYIQIGIWKGMTRADVTCAIRSAIEDESFGVETWTEDQYNELRHLVDARMTNWLLTAARNLPSDEERGMTSTVYCYVRITL
;
A
#
# COMPACT_ATOMS: atom_id res chain seq x y z
N MET A 1 -14.33 8.46 -5.72
CA MET A 1 -13.03 7.85 -5.38
C MET A 1 -13.00 6.40 -5.84
N ASP A 2 -11.95 6.02 -6.56
CA ASP A 2 -11.64 4.67 -6.97
C ASP A 2 -10.14 4.38 -6.77
N ILE A 3 -9.79 3.10 -6.68
CA ILE A 3 -8.40 2.67 -6.44
C ILE A 3 -7.99 1.54 -7.39
N SER A 4 -6.71 1.54 -7.79
CA SER A 4 -6.13 0.48 -8.62
C SER A 4 -4.65 0.24 -8.26
N ILE A 5 -4.20 -1.00 -8.41
CA ILE A 5 -2.79 -1.35 -8.21
C ILE A 5 -2.00 -0.82 -9.41
N ILE A 6 -0.92 -0.08 -9.12
CA ILE A 6 0.05 0.35 -10.13
C ILE A 6 1.08 -0.77 -10.33
N ASP A 7 1.78 -1.13 -9.25
CA ASP A 7 2.85 -2.12 -9.26
C ASP A 7 3.13 -2.67 -7.85
N THR A 8 3.93 -3.74 -7.77
CA THR A 8 4.43 -4.33 -6.53
C THR A 8 5.92 -4.59 -6.65
N CYS A 9 6.72 -3.64 -6.18
CA CYS A 9 8.17 -3.64 -6.38
C CYS A 9 8.88 -2.97 -5.19
N LEU A 10 10.22 -2.96 -5.19
CA LEU A 10 10.97 -2.14 -4.23
C LEU A 10 10.86 -0.66 -4.61
N ALA A 11 11.11 0.21 -3.64
CA ALA A 11 11.15 1.65 -3.84
C ALA A 11 12.03 2.08 -5.02
N ASP A 12 13.23 1.49 -5.16
CA ASP A 12 14.18 1.85 -6.22
C ASP A 12 13.70 1.51 -7.65
N TYR A 13 12.69 0.65 -7.80
CA TYR A 13 12.14 0.25 -9.09
C TYR A 13 10.84 0.98 -9.44
N PHE A 14 10.29 1.77 -8.53
CA PHE A 14 9.04 2.49 -8.79
C PHE A 14 9.31 3.77 -9.60
N PRO A 15 8.80 3.90 -10.83
CA PRO A 15 9.10 5.04 -11.69
C PRO A 15 8.35 6.34 -11.31
N GLY A 16 7.48 6.29 -10.28
CA GLY A 16 6.58 7.38 -9.92
C GLY A 16 5.18 7.23 -10.53
N CYS A 17 4.27 8.14 -10.17
CA CYS A 17 2.93 8.24 -10.73
C CYS A 17 2.46 9.70 -10.79
N ASP A 18 1.78 10.08 -11.88
CA ASP A 18 1.26 11.44 -12.10
C ASP A 18 -0.03 11.75 -11.30
N THR A 19 -0.51 10.78 -10.54
CA THR A 19 -1.74 10.86 -9.74
C THR A 19 -1.40 10.51 -8.30
N PRO A 20 -2.16 11.00 -7.30
CA PRO A 20 -1.98 10.59 -5.92
C PRO A 20 -1.95 9.07 -5.78
N TYR A 21 -0.97 8.57 -5.03
CA TYR A 21 -0.81 7.14 -4.78
C TYR A 21 -0.30 6.93 -3.36
N ILE A 22 -0.68 5.79 -2.77
CA ILE A 22 -0.15 5.33 -1.49
C ILE A 22 0.82 4.18 -1.71
N GLN A 23 1.80 4.06 -0.82
CA GLN A 23 2.76 2.95 -0.79
C GLN A 23 2.50 2.06 0.43
N ILE A 24 1.94 0.88 0.20
CA ILE A 24 1.62 -0.06 1.27
C ILE A 24 2.77 -1.06 1.40
N GLY A 25 3.52 -0.99 2.49
CA GLY A 25 4.59 -1.94 2.77
C GLY A 25 4.05 -3.35 2.92
N ILE A 26 4.66 -4.31 2.22
CA ILE A 26 4.32 -5.73 2.27
C ILE A 26 5.55 -6.58 2.59
N TRP A 27 5.35 -7.60 3.42
CA TRP A 27 6.39 -8.56 3.80
C TRP A 27 5.84 -9.98 3.90
N LYS A 28 6.73 -10.98 3.90
CA LYS A 28 6.32 -12.38 3.93
C LYS A 28 5.56 -12.69 5.22
N GLY A 29 4.38 -13.29 5.09
CA GLY A 29 3.62 -13.81 6.24
C GLY A 29 2.82 -12.78 7.04
N MET A 30 2.51 -11.61 6.46
CA MET A 30 1.61 -10.64 7.10
C MET A 30 0.29 -11.26 7.56
N THR A 31 -0.14 -10.88 8.77
CA THR A 31 -1.48 -11.16 9.27
C THR A 31 -2.48 -10.11 8.79
N ARG A 32 -3.77 -10.35 9.01
CA ARG A 32 -4.82 -9.36 8.70
C ARG A 32 -4.62 -8.06 9.50
N ALA A 33 -4.20 -8.17 10.75
CA ALA A 33 -3.93 -7.01 11.59
C ALA A 33 -2.75 -6.19 11.04
N ASP A 34 -1.70 -6.87 10.57
CA ASP A 34 -0.55 -6.22 9.93
C ASP A 34 -0.95 -5.47 8.67
N VAL A 35 -1.78 -6.08 7.81
CA VAL A 35 -2.29 -5.45 6.59
C VAL A 35 -3.10 -4.20 6.91
N THR A 36 -4.04 -4.26 7.85
CA THR A 36 -4.82 -3.08 8.27
C THR A 36 -3.93 -1.99 8.87
N CYS A 37 -2.90 -2.37 9.62
CA CYS A 37 -1.92 -1.41 10.15
C CYS A 37 -1.13 -0.75 9.02
N ALA A 38 -0.64 -1.53 8.05
CA ALA A 38 0.11 -1.03 6.90
C ALA A 38 -0.72 -0.10 6.01
N ILE A 39 -2.00 -0.41 5.78
CA ILE A 39 -2.92 0.46 5.04
C ILE A 39 -3.10 1.80 5.77
N ARG A 40 -3.37 1.75 7.07
CA ARG A 40 -3.51 2.97 7.88
C ARG A 40 -2.25 3.81 7.82
N SER A 41 -1.09 3.21 8.06
CA SER A 41 0.20 3.90 8.01
C SER A 41 0.47 4.53 6.65
N ALA A 42 0.13 3.86 5.54
CA ALA A 42 0.33 4.40 4.20
C ALA A 42 -0.55 5.61 3.88
N ILE A 43 -1.74 5.71 4.49
CA ILE A 43 -2.68 6.82 4.29
C ILE A 43 -2.37 8.00 5.21
N GLU A 44 -1.91 7.71 6.42
CA GLU A 44 -1.49 8.72 7.41
C GLU A 44 -0.05 9.21 7.17
N ASP A 45 0.65 8.66 6.18
CA ASP A 45 2.01 9.04 5.83
C ASP A 45 2.06 10.47 5.27
N GLU A 46 2.92 11.31 5.83
CA GLU A 46 3.09 12.71 5.42
C GLU A 46 3.48 12.84 3.93
N SER A 47 4.14 11.83 3.35
CA SER A 47 4.53 11.82 1.93
C SER A 47 3.36 11.61 0.97
N PHE A 48 2.23 11.07 1.44
CA PHE A 48 0.99 10.98 0.65
C PHE A 48 0.16 12.26 0.76
N GLY A 49 0.21 12.96 1.90
CA GLY A 49 -0.68 14.04 2.31
C GLY A 49 -1.18 14.93 1.15
N VAL A 50 -2.43 14.72 0.75
CA VAL A 50 -3.14 15.57 -0.21
C VAL A 50 -3.72 16.77 0.54
N GLU A 51 -3.10 17.94 0.39
CA GLU A 51 -3.43 19.16 1.15
C GLU A 51 -4.91 19.56 1.07
N THR A 52 -5.60 19.22 -0.02
CA THR A 52 -6.99 19.62 -0.25
C THR A 52 -8.02 18.66 0.34
N TRP A 53 -7.59 17.54 0.91
CA TRP A 53 -8.51 16.51 1.40
C TRP A 53 -8.95 16.75 2.85
N THR A 54 -10.23 16.48 3.13
CA THR A 54 -10.80 16.50 4.48
C THR A 54 -10.54 15.18 5.22
N GLU A 55 -10.63 15.20 6.55
CA GLU A 55 -10.54 13.98 7.38
C GLU A 55 -11.54 12.90 6.93
N ASP A 56 -12.77 13.30 6.54
CA ASP A 56 -13.78 12.37 6.03
C ASP A 56 -13.33 11.66 4.75
N GLN A 57 -12.62 12.36 3.85
CA GLN A 57 -12.08 11.77 2.62
C GLN A 57 -10.94 10.78 2.91
N TYR A 58 -10.09 11.08 3.89
CA TYR A 58 -9.07 10.12 4.37
C TYR A 58 -9.69 8.89 5.00
N ASN A 59 -10.75 9.05 5.81
CA ASN A 59 -11.49 7.95 6.41
C ASN A 59 -12.18 7.09 5.35
N GLU A 60 -12.80 7.72 4.34
CA GLU A 60 -13.41 7.03 3.19
C GLU A 60 -12.36 6.22 2.42
N LEU A 61 -11.20 6.83 2.11
CA LEU A 61 -10.10 6.13 1.44
C LEU A 61 -9.65 4.91 2.25
N ARG A 62 -9.48 5.06 3.57
CA ARG A 62 -9.08 3.96 4.44
C ARG A 62 -10.06 2.80 4.38
N HIS A 63 -11.35 3.08 4.51
CA HIS A 63 -12.39 2.06 4.39
C HIS A 63 -12.41 1.40 3.01
N LEU A 64 -12.23 2.18 1.94
CA LEU A 64 -12.20 1.69 0.57
C LEU A 64 -11.00 0.75 0.33
N VAL A 65 -9.80 1.16 0.76
CA VAL A 65 -8.57 0.37 0.64
C VAL A 65 -8.67 -0.89 1.50
N ASP A 66 -9.09 -0.79 2.77
CA ASP A 66 -9.28 -1.97 3.62
C ASP A 66 -10.26 -2.98 3.00
N ALA A 67 -11.40 -2.51 2.49
CA ALA A 67 -12.43 -3.39 1.93
C ALA A 67 -11.96 -4.11 0.66
N ARG A 68 -11.21 -3.43 -0.21
CA ARG A 68 -10.84 -3.96 -1.52
C ARG A 68 -9.48 -4.66 -1.55
N MET A 69 -8.52 -4.17 -0.76
CA MET A 69 -7.12 -4.58 -0.87
C MET A 69 -6.71 -5.63 0.16
N THR A 70 -7.42 -5.78 1.28
CA THR A 70 -6.98 -6.68 2.37
C THR A 70 -6.69 -8.10 1.90
N ASN A 71 -7.62 -8.73 1.17
CA ASN A 71 -7.43 -10.12 0.71
C ASN A 71 -6.33 -10.26 -0.34
N TRP A 72 -6.18 -9.24 -1.19
CA TRP A 72 -5.13 -9.20 -2.19
C TRP A 72 -3.76 -9.08 -1.52
N LEU A 73 -3.59 -8.14 -0.58
CA LEU A 73 -2.35 -7.92 0.17
C LEU A 73 -1.96 -9.15 1.00
N LEU A 74 -2.92 -9.81 1.65
CA LEU A 74 -2.66 -11.07 2.35
C LEU A 74 -2.19 -12.18 1.41
N THR A 75 -2.67 -12.20 0.18
CA THR A 75 -2.26 -13.20 -0.81
C THR A 75 -0.89 -12.87 -1.38
N ALA A 76 -0.62 -11.60 -1.71
CA ALA A 76 0.70 -11.13 -2.12
C ALA A 76 1.76 -11.41 -1.04
N ALA A 77 1.47 -11.06 0.21
CA ALA A 77 2.35 -11.31 1.36
C ALA A 77 2.68 -12.80 1.57
N ARG A 78 1.75 -13.72 1.29
CA ARG A 78 2.03 -15.16 1.38
C ARG A 78 2.94 -15.67 0.27
N ASN A 79 2.86 -15.06 -0.91
CA ASN A 79 3.60 -15.46 -2.09
C ASN A 79 4.95 -14.74 -2.24
N LEU A 80 5.23 -13.75 -1.39
CA LEU A 80 6.54 -13.09 -1.38
C LEU A 80 7.64 -14.05 -0.92
N PRO A 81 8.80 -14.07 -1.60
CA PRO A 81 9.97 -14.73 -1.06
C PRO A 81 10.47 -13.99 0.19
N SER A 82 11.07 -14.72 1.12
CA SER A 82 11.65 -14.15 2.34
C SER A 82 12.85 -13.28 1.99
N ASP A 83 13.28 -12.46 2.95
CA ASP A 83 14.46 -11.62 2.76
C ASP A 83 15.73 -12.45 2.48
N GLU A 84 15.83 -13.64 3.08
CA GLU A 84 16.88 -14.62 2.79
C GLU A 84 16.80 -15.13 1.34
N GLU A 85 15.61 -15.50 0.87
CA GLU A 85 15.38 -15.99 -0.50
C GLU A 85 15.66 -14.89 -1.55
N ARG A 86 15.42 -13.62 -1.18
CA ARG A 86 15.64 -12.45 -2.05
C ARG A 86 17.08 -11.94 -2.00
N GLY A 87 17.85 -12.31 -0.97
CA GLY A 87 19.19 -11.76 -0.71
C GLY A 87 19.18 -10.27 -0.37
N MET A 88 18.05 -9.72 0.08
CA MET A 88 17.87 -8.29 0.39
C MET A 88 16.84 -8.09 1.49
N THR A 89 17.05 -7.07 2.33
CA THR A 89 16.15 -6.69 3.43
C THR A 89 15.24 -5.51 3.09
N SER A 90 15.26 -5.05 1.83
CA SER A 90 14.46 -3.92 1.39
C SER A 90 12.98 -4.26 1.41
N THR A 91 12.15 -3.35 1.92
CA THR A 91 10.69 -3.50 1.92
C THR A 91 10.16 -3.49 0.49
N VAL A 92 9.29 -4.45 0.17
CA VAL A 92 8.49 -4.43 -1.05
C VAL A 92 7.26 -3.59 -0.77
N TYR A 93 6.89 -2.73 -1.70
CA TYR A 93 5.70 -1.89 -1.60
C TYR A 93 4.68 -2.31 -2.66
N CYS A 94 3.41 -2.30 -2.28
CA CYS A 94 2.29 -2.26 -3.21
C CYS A 94 1.90 -0.79 -3.43
N TYR A 95 2.07 -0.31 -4.65
CA TYR A 95 1.73 1.05 -5.04
C TYR A 95 0.28 1.09 -5.53
N VAL A 96 -0.56 1.89 -4.87
CA VAL A 96 -1.99 1.98 -5.18
C VAL A 96 -2.32 3.39 -5.64
N ARG A 97 -2.77 3.50 -6.90
CA ARG A 97 -3.29 4.74 -7.48
C ARG A 97 -4.65 5.06 -6.90
N ILE A 98 -4.87 6.35 -6.66
CA ILE A 98 -6.15 6.90 -6.25
C ILE A 98 -6.65 7.85 -7.34
N THR A 99 -7.88 7.61 -7.78
CA THR A 99 -8.61 8.45 -8.73
C THR A 99 -9.86 9.01 -8.07
N LEU A 100 -10.12 10.31 -8.23
CA LEU A 100 -11.28 10.98 -7.63
C LEU A 100 -12.57 10.68 -8.39
#